data_AF-A0A8T4S571-F1
#
_entry.id   AF-A0A8T4S571-F1
#
_cell.length_a   1.000
_cell.length_b   1.000
_cell.length_c   1.000
_cell.angle_alpha   90.00
_cell.angle_beta   90.00
_cell.angle_gamma   90.00
#
_symmetry.space_group_name_H-M   'P 1'
#
loop_
_entity.id
_entity.type
_entity.pdbx_description
1 polymer ?
#
loop_
_entity_poly.entity_id
_entity_poly.type
_entity_poly.pdbx_seq_one_letter_code
_entity_poly.pdbx_strand_id
1 'polypeptide(L)'
;MAENDIYNSKSKYERFRDNLDKLLIPPDKRQGKYRSISKYYCKNIVNLEYYKILFNKFESKDLSYVRRLRVLAQLKIITYVTDKDLISCEREDIEKIMSFMHSVYPSKKSKEDFIRDIKYLWKQLFPEKDEKGRIDESLIPYTVRYISNRIEKAKAKIKISPI
;
A
#
# COMPACT_ATOMS: atom_id res chain seq x y z
N MET A 1 7.03 25.23 -12.46
CA MET A 1 7.16 24.62 -11.12
C MET A 1 8.52 23.95 -11.05
N ALA A 2 9.31 24.13 -9.99
CA ALA A 2 10.51 23.33 -9.82
C ALA A 2 10.10 21.85 -9.87
N GLU A 3 10.54 21.12 -10.91
CA GLU A 3 10.10 19.73 -11.16
C GLU A 3 10.47 18.78 -10.03
N ASN A 4 11.35 19.22 -9.13
CA ASN A 4 11.91 18.44 -8.05
C ASN A 4 11.84 19.21 -6.74
N ASP A 5 11.35 18.57 -5.70
CA ASP A 5 11.27 19.17 -4.36
C ASP A 5 12.62 19.11 -3.63
N ILE A 6 12.70 19.77 -2.47
CA ILE A 6 13.89 19.74 -1.60
C ILE A 6 14.26 18.33 -1.13
N TYR A 7 13.36 17.36 -1.31
CA TYR A 7 13.54 15.96 -0.92
C TYR A 7 13.92 15.05 -2.11
N ASN A 8 14.11 15.62 -3.30
CA ASN A 8 14.41 14.93 -4.54
C ASN A 8 13.41 13.77 -4.83
N SER A 9 12.13 14.00 -4.61
CA SER A 9 11.10 12.97 -4.74
C SER A 9 10.89 12.50 -6.18
N LYS A 10 11.16 13.33 -7.20
CA LYS A 10 11.10 12.91 -8.61
C LYS A 10 12.11 11.81 -8.89
N SER A 11 13.40 12.03 -8.60
CA SER A 11 14.43 11.00 -8.84
C SER A 11 14.25 9.75 -7.97
N LYS A 12 13.68 9.88 -6.77
CA LYS A 12 13.33 8.71 -5.94
C LYS A 12 12.23 7.86 -6.59
N TYR A 13 11.22 8.49 -7.19
CA TYR A 13 10.15 7.79 -7.90
C TYR A 13 10.68 7.12 -9.16
N GLU A 14 11.45 7.83 -9.99
CA GLU A 14 12.08 7.28 -11.19
C GLU A 14 12.97 6.08 -10.84
N ARG A 15 13.84 6.22 -9.82
CA ARG A 15 14.66 5.11 -9.33
C ARG A 15 13.81 3.95 -8.84
N PHE A 16 12.66 4.18 -8.20
CA PHE A 16 11.77 3.09 -7.79
C PHE A 16 11.23 2.33 -9.00
N ARG A 17 10.74 3.07 -10.01
CA ARG A 17 10.22 2.51 -11.26
C ARG A 17 11.28 1.69 -12.00
N ASP A 18 12.47 2.24 -12.17
CA ASP A 18 13.56 1.60 -12.92
C ASP A 18 14.16 0.37 -12.20
N ASN A 19 13.89 0.24 -10.89
CA ASN A 19 14.36 -0.88 -10.07
C ASN A 19 13.22 -1.79 -9.59
N LEU A 20 12.05 -1.76 -10.26
CA LEU A 20 10.88 -2.52 -9.84
C LEU A 20 11.17 -4.02 -9.69
N ASP A 21 11.90 -4.61 -10.65
CA ASP A 21 12.22 -6.06 -10.63
C ASP A 21 13.06 -6.47 -9.42
N LYS A 22 13.82 -5.53 -8.83
CA LYS A 22 14.60 -5.79 -7.61
C LYS A 22 13.72 -6.03 -6.39
N LEU A 23 12.41 -5.70 -6.46
CA LEU A 23 11.47 -6.07 -5.42
C LEU A 23 11.27 -7.57 -5.31
N LEU A 24 11.54 -8.37 -6.35
CA LEU A 24 11.44 -9.83 -6.27
C LEU A 24 12.57 -10.46 -5.46
N ILE A 25 13.67 -9.74 -5.27
CA ILE A 25 14.85 -10.26 -4.61
C ILE A 25 14.65 -10.19 -3.09
N PRO A 26 14.59 -11.34 -2.39
CA PRO A 26 14.52 -11.39 -0.93
C PRO A 26 15.73 -10.69 -0.29
N PRO A 27 15.58 -10.01 0.88
CA PRO A 27 16.66 -9.24 1.50
C PRO A 27 17.97 -10.02 1.73
N ASP A 28 17.87 -11.29 2.08
CA ASP A 28 18.98 -12.24 2.29
C ASP A 28 19.77 -12.53 1.00
N LYS A 29 19.13 -12.45 -0.16
CA LYS A 29 19.75 -12.69 -1.47
C LYS A 29 20.26 -11.42 -2.16
N ARG A 30 20.10 -10.24 -1.53
CA ARG A 30 20.55 -8.97 -2.11
C ARG A 30 22.06 -8.77 -1.93
N GLN A 31 22.73 -8.43 -3.02
CA GLN A 31 24.17 -8.18 -3.02
C GLN A 31 24.52 -6.69 -3.20
N GLY A 32 25.74 -6.32 -2.81
CA GLY A 32 26.29 -4.97 -2.96
C GLY A 32 25.46 -3.89 -2.26
N LYS A 33 25.30 -2.73 -2.93
CA LYS A 33 24.55 -1.57 -2.41
C LYS A 33 23.06 -1.84 -2.09
N TYR A 34 22.54 -3.01 -2.43
CA TYR A 34 21.14 -3.38 -2.24
C TYR A 34 20.88 -4.16 -0.94
N ARG A 35 21.93 -4.54 -0.20
CA ARG A 35 21.83 -5.37 1.01
C ARG A 35 21.03 -4.72 2.15
N SER A 36 20.97 -3.38 2.25
CA SER A 36 20.30 -2.68 3.36
C SER A 36 19.01 -1.92 3.00
N ILE A 37 18.53 -2.00 1.76
CA ILE A 37 17.54 -1.02 1.25
C ILE A 37 16.15 -1.16 1.88
N SER A 38 15.71 -2.37 2.26
CA SER A 38 14.42 -2.60 2.95
C SER A 38 14.22 -4.08 3.25
N LYS A 39 13.59 -4.43 4.38
CA LYS A 39 13.14 -5.81 4.65
C LYS A 39 11.98 -6.27 3.76
N TYR A 40 11.28 -5.35 3.09
CA TYR A 40 10.12 -5.68 2.25
C TYR A 40 10.55 -6.03 0.82
N TYR A 41 9.88 -7.04 0.27
CA TYR A 41 10.06 -7.57 -1.08
C TYR A 41 8.71 -8.12 -1.57
N CYS A 42 8.52 -8.27 -2.87
CA CYS A 42 7.31 -8.80 -3.48
C CYS A 42 7.45 -10.32 -3.60
N LYS A 43 6.64 -11.07 -2.86
CA LYS A 43 6.72 -12.54 -2.82
C LYS A 43 6.17 -13.19 -4.09
N ASN A 44 5.11 -12.62 -4.65
CA ASN A 44 4.46 -13.10 -5.86
C ASN A 44 4.87 -12.23 -7.06
N ILE A 45 5.38 -12.86 -8.13
CA ILE A 45 5.83 -12.15 -9.32
C ILE A 45 4.69 -11.47 -10.08
N VAL A 46 3.49 -12.04 -10.05
CA VAL A 46 2.30 -11.49 -10.74
C VAL A 46 1.96 -10.11 -10.18
N ASN A 47 2.18 -9.90 -8.87
CA ASN A 47 1.88 -8.64 -8.21
C ASN A 47 2.76 -7.46 -8.68
N LEU A 48 3.88 -7.71 -9.40
CA LEU A 48 4.65 -6.63 -10.02
C LEU A 48 3.83 -5.88 -11.08
N GLU A 49 2.90 -6.54 -11.75
CA GLU A 49 2.10 -5.91 -12.80
C GLU A 49 1.22 -4.78 -12.24
N TYR A 50 0.76 -4.93 -10.98
CA TYR A 50 0.01 -3.88 -10.30
C TYR A 50 0.80 -2.60 -10.07
N TYR A 51 2.13 -2.68 -9.91
CA TYR A 51 2.96 -1.48 -9.86
C TYR A 51 2.98 -0.75 -11.19
N LYS A 52 3.10 -1.48 -12.30
CA LYS A 52 3.09 -0.89 -13.65
C LYS A 52 1.75 -0.22 -13.95
N ILE A 53 0.65 -0.89 -13.60
CA ILE A 53 -0.70 -0.31 -13.70
C ILE A 53 -0.79 1.00 -12.90
N LEU A 54 -0.25 1.04 -11.68
CA LEU A 54 -0.23 2.25 -10.88
C LEU A 54 0.65 3.35 -11.48
N PHE A 55 1.82 3.04 -12.05
CA PHE A 55 2.63 4.05 -12.73
C PHE A 55 1.83 4.73 -13.84
N ASN A 56 1.16 3.95 -14.70
CA ASN A 56 0.32 4.51 -15.76
C ASN A 56 -0.83 5.37 -15.20
N LYS A 57 -1.48 4.92 -14.13
CA LYS A 57 -2.54 5.70 -13.45
C LYS A 57 -2.02 6.97 -12.76
N PHE A 58 -0.77 6.96 -12.31
CA PHE A 58 -0.13 8.12 -11.72
C PHE A 58 0.32 9.12 -12.77
N GLU A 59 0.65 8.70 -13.99
CA GLU A 59 0.92 9.65 -15.06
C GLU A 59 -0.37 10.27 -15.61
N SER A 60 -1.49 9.54 -15.62
CA SER A 60 -2.78 10.09 -16.04
C SER A 60 -3.46 10.99 -15.00
N LYS A 61 -3.05 10.89 -13.72
CA LYS A 61 -3.54 11.73 -12.63
C LYS A 61 -2.42 12.66 -12.20
N ASP A 62 -2.65 13.96 -12.08
CA ASP A 62 -1.64 14.93 -11.64
C ASP A 62 -1.30 14.79 -10.12
N LEU A 63 -0.70 13.65 -9.74
CA LEU A 63 -0.28 13.32 -8.39
C LEU A 63 1.18 13.70 -8.19
N SER A 64 1.46 14.43 -7.12
CA SER A 64 2.84 14.73 -6.72
C SER A 64 3.67 13.46 -6.47
N TYR A 65 4.97 13.51 -6.79
CA TYR A 65 5.89 12.39 -6.59
C TYR A 65 5.92 11.86 -5.16
N VAL A 66 5.78 12.75 -4.16
CA VAL A 66 5.67 12.36 -2.74
C VAL A 66 4.45 11.45 -2.51
N ARG A 67 3.29 11.78 -3.10
CA ARG A 67 2.08 10.96 -2.98
C ARG A 67 2.25 9.63 -3.70
N ARG A 68 2.81 9.63 -4.90
CA ARG A 68 3.12 8.40 -5.67
C ARG A 68 4.01 7.46 -4.85
N LEU A 69 5.12 7.98 -4.32
CA LEU A 69 6.05 7.21 -3.47
C LEU A 69 5.38 6.65 -2.22
N ARG A 70 4.52 7.43 -1.55
CA ARG A 70 3.78 6.94 -0.38
C ARG A 70 2.91 5.74 -0.73
N VAL A 71 2.11 5.85 -1.79
CA VAL A 71 1.23 4.76 -2.24
C VAL A 71 2.03 3.51 -2.62
N LEU A 72 3.14 3.67 -3.34
CA LEU A 72 4.03 2.57 -3.72
C LEU A 72 4.68 1.88 -2.50
N ALA A 73 5.04 2.66 -1.48
CA ALA A 73 5.55 2.12 -0.23
C ALA A 73 4.52 1.26 0.49
N GLN A 74 3.24 1.67 0.47
CA GLN A 74 2.16 0.85 1.03
C GLN A 74 1.95 -0.44 0.25
N LEU A 75 1.91 -0.36 -1.09
CA LEU A 75 1.79 -1.56 -1.93
C LEU A 75 2.94 -2.55 -1.65
N LYS A 76 4.16 -2.04 -1.43
CA LYS A 76 5.33 -2.87 -1.06
C LYS A 76 5.16 -3.61 0.26
N ILE A 77 4.50 -3.01 1.24
CA ILE A 77 4.17 -3.71 2.50
C ILE A 77 3.12 -4.78 2.23
N ILE A 78 2.08 -4.45 1.46
CA ILE A 78 0.99 -5.36 1.11
C ILE A 78 1.53 -6.62 0.41
N THR A 79 2.29 -6.46 -0.68
CA THR A 79 2.87 -7.57 -1.47
C THR A 79 3.97 -8.34 -0.75
N TYR A 80 4.47 -7.81 0.37
CA TYR A 80 5.36 -8.53 1.26
C TYR A 80 4.59 -9.42 2.24
N VAL A 81 3.43 -8.97 2.70
CA VAL A 81 2.58 -9.77 3.59
C VAL A 81 1.93 -10.90 2.81
N THR A 82 1.42 -10.62 1.62
CA THR A 82 0.72 -11.59 0.77
C THR A 82 1.66 -12.34 -0.16
N ASP A 83 1.45 -13.65 -0.26
CA ASP A 83 2.07 -14.56 -1.21
C ASP A 83 1.15 -14.89 -2.40
N LYS A 84 -0.14 -14.60 -2.28
CA LYS A 84 -1.14 -14.72 -3.35
C LYS A 84 -1.10 -13.54 -4.33
N ASP A 85 -1.77 -13.75 -5.46
CA ASP A 85 -2.15 -12.68 -6.36
C ASP A 85 -3.15 -11.74 -5.65
N LEU A 86 -2.93 -10.42 -5.68
CA LEU A 86 -3.74 -9.46 -4.94
C LEU A 86 -5.22 -9.44 -5.35
N ILE A 87 -5.54 -9.78 -6.61
CA ILE A 87 -6.94 -9.87 -7.03
C ILE A 87 -7.69 -11.02 -6.35
N SER A 88 -6.95 -12.06 -5.96
CA SER A 88 -7.47 -13.25 -5.26
C SER A 88 -7.49 -13.08 -3.74
N CYS A 89 -7.08 -11.92 -3.22
CA CYS A 89 -7.13 -11.67 -1.79
C CYS A 89 -8.58 -11.61 -1.31
N GLU A 90 -8.87 -12.37 -0.26
CA GLU A 90 -10.13 -12.34 0.46
C GLU A 90 -9.99 -11.50 1.73
N ARG A 91 -11.10 -11.39 2.49
CA ARG A 91 -11.15 -10.59 3.71
C ARG A 91 -10.09 -11.02 4.73
N GLU A 92 -9.86 -12.31 4.87
CA GLU A 92 -8.90 -12.92 5.79
C GLU A 92 -7.46 -12.48 5.46
N ASP A 93 -7.15 -12.32 4.17
CA ASP A 93 -5.85 -11.85 3.71
C ASP A 93 -5.68 -10.35 4.01
N ILE A 94 -6.75 -9.56 3.88
CA ILE A 94 -6.75 -8.16 4.33
C ILE A 94 -6.58 -8.05 5.84
N GLU A 95 -7.22 -8.91 6.62
CA GLU A 95 -7.02 -8.94 8.08
C GLU A 95 -5.58 -9.26 8.47
N LYS A 96 -4.90 -10.17 7.74
CA LYS A 96 -3.45 -10.40 7.91
C LYS A 96 -2.62 -9.17 7.59
N ILE A 97 -2.92 -8.47 6.48
CA ILE A 97 -2.26 -7.20 6.12
C ILE A 97 -2.46 -6.16 7.23
N MET A 98 -3.68 -6.03 7.75
CA MET A 98 -4.02 -5.08 8.81
C MET A 98 -3.32 -5.41 10.12
N SER A 99 -3.25 -6.69 10.51
CA SER A 99 -2.50 -7.15 11.67
C SER A 99 -1.01 -6.80 11.55
N PHE A 100 -0.40 -7.09 10.39
CA PHE A 100 0.99 -6.74 10.13
C PHE A 100 1.21 -5.22 10.17
N MET A 101 0.32 -4.45 9.54
CA MET A 101 0.34 -2.98 9.56
C MET A 101 0.33 -2.44 11.00
N HIS A 102 -0.49 -3.00 11.89
CA HIS A 102 -0.55 -2.60 13.29
C HIS A 102 0.77 -2.81 14.06
N SER A 103 1.56 -3.81 13.67
CA SER A 103 2.90 -4.05 14.23
C SER A 103 3.98 -3.14 13.65
N VAL A 104 3.82 -2.68 12.41
CA VAL A 104 4.80 -1.84 11.70
C VAL A 104 4.62 -0.36 12.06
N TYR A 105 3.37 0.11 12.13
CA TYR A 105 3.07 1.52 12.41
C TYR A 105 2.67 1.71 13.86
N PRO A 106 3.45 2.44 14.67
CA PRO A 106 3.10 2.70 16.07
C PRO A 106 2.01 3.79 16.18
N SER A 107 2.10 4.82 15.32
CA SER A 107 1.23 6.00 15.44
C SER A 107 -0.16 5.76 14.87
N LYS A 108 -1.19 6.30 15.52
CA LYS A 108 -2.57 6.28 15.01
C LYS A 108 -2.67 6.89 13.61
N LYS A 109 -2.00 8.02 13.40
CA LYS A 109 -2.03 8.75 12.13
C LYS A 109 -1.50 7.90 10.98
N SER A 110 -0.36 7.23 11.17
CA SER A 110 0.22 6.35 10.14
C SER A 110 -0.70 5.16 9.81
N LYS A 111 -1.39 4.60 10.81
CA LYS A 111 -2.38 3.52 10.62
C LYS A 111 -3.58 4.00 9.78
N GLU A 112 -4.12 5.18 10.09
CA GLU A 112 -5.23 5.76 9.34
C GLU A 112 -4.84 6.12 7.90
N ASP A 113 -3.60 6.60 7.69
CA ASP A 113 -3.08 6.89 6.36
C ASP A 113 -2.90 5.60 5.56
N PHE A 114 -2.41 4.52 6.17
CA PHE A 114 -2.38 3.20 5.55
C PHE A 114 -3.77 2.72 5.10
N ILE A 115 -4.78 2.85 5.96
CA ILE A 115 -6.16 2.42 5.63
C ILE A 115 -6.74 3.22 4.46
N ARG A 116 -6.42 4.52 4.37
CA ARG A 116 -6.81 5.32 3.21
C ARG A 116 -6.10 4.84 1.95
N ASP A 117 -4.80 4.60 2.04
CA ASP A 117 -3.97 4.19 0.91
C ASP A 117 -4.34 2.75 0.43
N ILE A 118 -4.67 1.79 1.32
CA ILE A 118 -5.10 0.43 0.91
C ILE A 118 -6.45 0.48 0.16
N LYS A 119 -7.42 1.26 0.66
CA LYS A 119 -8.70 1.45 -0.05
C LYS A 119 -8.51 2.11 -1.40
N TYR A 120 -7.64 3.12 -1.46
CA TYR A 120 -7.27 3.78 -2.71
C TYR A 120 -6.64 2.79 -3.69
N LEU A 121 -5.65 1.99 -3.24
CA LEU A 121 -4.97 0.98 -4.03
C LEU A 121 -5.96 -0.03 -4.64
N TRP A 122 -6.81 -0.63 -3.80
CA TRP A 122 -7.81 -1.60 -4.27
C TRP A 122 -8.77 -0.99 -5.28
N LYS A 123 -9.23 0.24 -5.05
CA LYS A 123 -10.11 0.93 -6.00
C LYS A 123 -9.41 1.23 -7.34
N GLN A 124 -8.11 1.50 -7.33
CA GLN A 124 -7.36 1.74 -8.57
C GLN A 124 -7.07 0.44 -9.33
N LEU A 125 -6.77 -0.64 -8.62
CA LEU A 125 -6.31 -1.91 -9.20
C LEU A 125 -7.45 -2.87 -9.52
N PHE A 126 -8.48 -2.90 -8.66
CA PHE A 126 -9.59 -3.85 -8.68
C PHE A 126 -10.93 -3.11 -8.56
N PRO A 127 -11.24 -2.16 -9.47
CA PRO A 127 -12.51 -1.44 -9.40
C PRO A 127 -13.69 -2.40 -9.55
N GLU A 128 -14.74 -2.18 -8.77
CA GLU A 128 -16.02 -2.86 -8.99
C GLU A 128 -16.68 -2.33 -10.26
N LYS A 129 -17.47 -3.20 -10.90
CA LYS A 129 -18.26 -2.86 -12.07
C LYS A 129 -19.72 -2.76 -11.70
N ASP A 130 -20.43 -1.81 -12.30
CA ASP A 130 -21.87 -1.70 -12.20
C ASP A 130 -22.57 -2.85 -12.96
N GLU A 131 -23.90 -2.90 -12.86
CA GLU A 131 -24.73 -3.88 -13.57
C GLU A 131 -24.57 -3.82 -15.10
N LYS A 132 -24.04 -2.72 -15.63
CA LYS A 132 -23.77 -2.50 -17.06
C LYS A 132 -22.31 -2.78 -17.44
N GLY A 133 -21.51 -3.32 -16.51
CA GLY A 133 -20.10 -3.67 -16.71
C GLY A 133 -19.14 -2.47 -16.73
N ARG A 134 -19.60 -1.27 -16.38
CA ARG A 134 -18.79 -0.05 -16.32
C ARG A 134 -18.11 0.04 -14.96
N ILE A 135 -16.92 0.63 -14.91
CA ILE A 135 -16.23 0.86 -13.63
C ILE A 135 -17.05 1.83 -12.78
N ASP A 136 -17.46 1.40 -11.59
CA ASP A 136 -18.13 2.26 -10.62
C ASP A 136 -17.08 2.91 -9.71
N GLU A 137 -16.75 4.16 -10.02
CA GLU A 137 -15.82 4.93 -9.22
C GLU A 137 -16.40 5.38 -7.87
N SER A 138 -17.66 5.15 -7.54
CA SER A 138 -18.21 5.46 -6.22
C SER A 138 -17.95 4.34 -5.22
N LEU A 139 -17.84 3.09 -5.70
CA LEU A 139 -17.72 1.91 -4.86
C LEU A 139 -16.28 1.64 -4.44
N ILE A 140 -16.14 1.24 -3.17
CA ILE A 140 -14.90 0.68 -2.63
C ILE A 140 -15.01 -0.83 -2.73
N PRO A 141 -14.00 -1.54 -3.27
CA PRO A 141 -14.06 -2.98 -3.43
C PRO A 141 -14.40 -3.71 -2.12
N TYR A 142 -15.31 -4.67 -2.19
CA TYR A 142 -15.85 -5.42 -1.05
C TYR A 142 -14.76 -5.91 -0.11
N THR A 143 -13.68 -6.47 -0.68
CA THR A 143 -12.50 -6.98 0.01
C THR A 143 -11.90 -6.01 1.01
N VAL A 144 -11.99 -4.68 0.79
CA VAL A 144 -11.43 -3.66 1.70
C VAL A 144 -12.48 -2.68 2.24
N ARG A 145 -13.75 -2.82 1.84
CA ARG A 145 -14.85 -1.91 2.19
C ARG A 145 -15.10 -1.86 3.69
N TYR A 146 -15.03 -3.00 4.35
CA TYR A 146 -15.35 -3.18 5.77
C TYR A 146 -14.36 -2.49 6.73
N ILE A 147 -13.16 -2.15 6.26
CA ILE A 147 -12.12 -1.55 7.12
C ILE A 147 -12.54 -0.14 7.52
N SER A 148 -12.63 0.16 8.82
CA SER A 148 -12.94 1.52 9.28
C SER A 148 -11.74 2.45 9.09
N ASN A 149 -11.96 3.67 8.60
CA ASN A 149 -10.90 4.68 8.53
C ASN A 149 -10.46 5.20 9.91
N ARG A 150 -11.24 4.91 10.97
CA ARG A 150 -10.94 5.34 12.34
C ARG A 150 -10.29 4.19 13.09
N ILE A 151 -9.11 4.44 13.64
CA ILE A 151 -8.50 3.55 14.63
C ILE A 151 -8.99 3.97 16.02
N GLU A 152 -9.75 3.09 16.67
CA GLU A 152 -10.16 3.27 18.05
C GLU A 152 -8.94 3.26 18.98
N LYS A 153 -8.95 4.11 20.01
CA LYS A 153 -7.91 4.04 21.05
C LYS A 153 -8.19 2.79 21.86
N ALA A 154 -7.26 1.83 21.89
CA ALA A 154 -7.29 0.79 22.89
C ALA A 154 -7.23 1.44 24.29
N LYS A 155 -8.37 1.38 25.02
CA LYS A 155 -8.57 1.70 26.45
C LYS A 155 -7.74 2.88 26.98
N ALA A 156 -8.30 4.09 26.89
CA ALA A 156 -8.06 5.06 27.96
C ALA A 156 -8.53 4.40 29.26
N LYS A 157 -7.61 4.22 30.22
CA LYS A 157 -7.79 3.69 31.59
C LYS A 157 -9.26 3.48 31.97
N ILE A 158 -9.67 2.21 32.11
CA ILE A 158 -10.82 1.87 32.96
C ILE A 158 -10.42 2.37 34.35
N LYS A 159 -10.84 3.58 34.73
CA LYS A 159 -10.85 3.99 36.13
C LYS A 159 -11.90 3.10 36.77
N ILE A 160 -11.46 1.99 37.36
CA ILE A 160 -12.26 1.28 38.34
C ILE A 160 -12.40 2.27 39.49
N SER A 161 -13.56 2.92 39.59
CA SER A 161 -13.91 3.66 40.79
C SER A 161 -13.97 2.64 41.93
N PRO A 162 -13.19 2.79 43.02
CA PRO A 162 -13.39 1.97 44.19
C PRO A 162 -14.78 2.30 44.76
N ILE A 163 -15.58 1.26 44.96
CA ILE A 163 -16.82 1.30 45.75
C ILE A 163 -16.41 1.43 47.23
#